data_AF-A0A2P6WIM0-F1
#
_entry.id   AF-A0A2P6WIM0-F1
#
_cell.length_a   1.000
_cell.length_b   1.000
_cell.length_c   1.000
_cell.angle_alpha   90.00
_cell.angle_beta   90.00
_cell.angle_gamma   90.00
#
_symmetry.space_group_name_H-M   'P 1'
#
loop_
_entity.id
_entity.type
_entity.pdbx_description
1 polymer ?
#
loop_
_entity_poly.entity_id
_entity_poly.type
_entity_poly.pdbx_seq_one_letter_code
_entity_poly.pdbx_strand_id
1 'polypeptide(L)'
;MKRETKKKVQEMSDIHPNVAASGFVPGDCEPSKRLQGSRVPAVNAASQRARELYRNLKLLFTENEHVVCVRMKSKSDGIVLSGNFDNFKKLALIVNEIDDDDVEFTYICTNPADPAKVAVTNCLEKGESLKGDSVLCRHNLLVDIDTVKRVDVEVAKIPKLPANATQAMINARQKAINKVHQQYGDVATEAEKLASAEVRDRIIAYLHSVGFADPIVSTSGNGWHLIYRLPNLALTEENELLVERVQLYLKQTFSVPGVCKIDVLKDANRMTRFYGSYNRKGIQTDTPYWKSGVITTPKPVEPTSLESLMKVAEQVPAREERKRKLIEIGDARVEDWMMEKALEAYSEAGKIAGFDCAGDGLWNLYSCPWEEEHSSQPGEDTIQVSLRDGVIGFNDLRESCQCVIGDDGRPYKRTWRHFRDACDPDRKLYRFPIEENECIGTNVDFVEIDMNIEEIPDEYADIPRDRPLTGEEMCRVLGARLVDRDGRVYTPFLFVLSLNRD
;
A
#
# COMPACT_ATOMS: atom_id res chain seq x y z
N MET A 1 -37.30 -43.06 -43.97
CA MET A 1 -38.26 -43.97 -43.32
C MET A 1 -37.48 -45.03 -42.58
N LYS A 2 -37.55 -45.04 -41.23
CA LYS A 2 -37.30 -46.20 -40.32
C LYS A 2 -35.86 -46.81 -40.38
N ARG A 3 -35.19 -47.18 -39.30
CA ARG A 3 -35.54 -47.39 -37.89
C ARG A 3 -34.25 -47.72 -37.13
N GLU A 4 -34.23 -47.33 -35.87
CA GLU A 4 -33.74 -48.10 -34.71
C GLU A 4 -32.27 -48.54 -34.65
N THR A 5 -31.50 -47.87 -33.78
CA THR A 5 -30.38 -48.48 -33.07
C THR A 5 -30.62 -48.38 -31.56
N LYS A 6 -30.81 -49.55 -30.95
CA LYS A 6 -30.79 -49.77 -29.49
C LYS A 6 -29.98 -51.05 -29.24
N LYS A 7 -29.20 -51.01 -28.15
CA LYS A 7 -28.65 -52.10 -27.31
C LYS A 7 -27.20 -52.58 -27.51
N LYS A 8 -26.42 -52.32 -26.45
CA LYS A 8 -25.59 -53.20 -25.57
C LYS A 8 -24.24 -52.49 -25.31
N VAL A 9 -23.86 -52.01 -24.13
CA VAL A 9 -23.89 -52.50 -22.73
C VAL A 9 -23.04 -53.76 -22.50
N GLN A 10 -21.97 -53.52 -21.72
CA GLN A 10 -21.24 -54.37 -20.75
C GLN A 10 -19.87 -54.96 -21.15
N GLU A 11 -18.97 -54.93 -20.14
CA GLU A 11 -17.71 -55.67 -19.89
C GLU A 11 -16.41 -54.91 -20.20
N MET A 12 -15.42 -54.69 -19.30
CA MET A 12 -15.03 -55.19 -17.95
C MET A 12 -14.28 -54.02 -17.22
N SER A 13 -14.33 -53.74 -15.90
CA SER A 13 -13.82 -54.47 -14.70
C SER A 13 -12.34 -54.87 -14.85
N ASP A 14 -11.36 -54.65 -13.98
CA ASP A 14 -11.25 -54.33 -12.55
C ASP A 14 -9.83 -53.75 -12.28
N ILE A 15 -9.65 -53.01 -11.16
CA ILE A 15 -8.66 -53.25 -10.08
C ILE A 15 -8.70 -52.06 -9.07
N HIS A 16 -9.00 -52.42 -7.82
CA HIS A 16 -9.19 -51.68 -6.54
C HIS A 16 -7.84 -51.34 -5.82
N PRO A 17 -7.76 -50.87 -4.54
CA PRO A 17 -8.49 -49.86 -3.73
C PRO A 17 -7.58 -49.03 -2.76
N ASN A 18 -8.23 -48.27 -1.84
CA ASN A 18 -7.77 -47.72 -0.54
C ASN A 18 -7.19 -46.29 -0.51
N VAL A 19 -7.97 -45.32 -0.01
CA VAL A 19 -7.76 -44.67 1.30
C VAL A 19 -9.13 -44.25 1.86
N ALA A 20 -9.27 -44.40 3.17
CA ALA A 20 -10.48 -44.39 3.98
C ALA A 20 -11.23 -43.06 4.06
N ALA A 21 -12.53 -43.20 4.33
CA ALA A 21 -13.45 -42.17 4.75
C ALA A 21 -13.03 -41.52 6.08
N SER A 22 -13.02 -40.19 6.12
CA SER A 22 -13.28 -39.41 7.32
C SER A 22 -14.58 -38.66 7.10
N GLY A 23 -15.61 -39.00 7.88
CA GLY A 23 -16.96 -38.46 7.78
C GLY A 23 -17.00 -36.95 8.00
N PHE A 24 -17.51 -36.24 7.01
CA PHE A 24 -18.05 -34.90 7.17
C PHE A 24 -19.56 -35.01 6.99
N VAL A 25 -20.30 -34.86 8.09
CA VAL A 25 -21.77 -34.74 8.05
C VAL A 25 -22.05 -33.33 7.52
N PRO A 26 -22.77 -33.16 6.39
CA PRO A 26 -23.23 -31.84 5.97
C PRO A 26 -24.15 -31.31 7.07
N GLY A 27 -23.74 -30.25 7.74
CA GLY A 27 -24.63 -29.51 8.63
C GLY A 27 -25.79 -28.97 7.80
N ASP A 28 -27.01 -29.23 8.24
CA ASP A 28 -28.22 -28.67 7.65
C ASP A 28 -28.13 -27.13 7.67
N CYS A 29 -27.83 -26.54 6.51
CA CYS A 29 -27.90 -25.10 6.30
C CYS A 29 -29.37 -24.68 6.31
N GLU A 30 -29.81 -23.95 7.34
CA GLU A 30 -31.03 -23.15 7.23
C GLU A 30 -30.74 -21.90 6.39
N PRO A 31 -31.34 -21.74 5.20
CA PRO A 31 -31.22 -20.51 4.44
C PRO A 31 -31.90 -19.37 5.20
N SER A 32 -31.29 -18.18 5.14
CA SER A 32 -31.96 -16.90 5.40
C SER A 32 -33.40 -16.94 4.88
N LYS A 33 -34.37 -16.58 5.74
CA LYS A 33 -35.82 -16.69 5.50
C LYS A 33 -36.33 -16.00 4.21
N ARG A 34 -35.49 -15.23 3.49
CA ARG A 34 -35.82 -14.65 2.18
C ARG A 34 -35.70 -15.60 0.99
N LEU A 35 -34.97 -16.71 1.09
CA LEU A 35 -34.61 -17.55 -0.07
C LEU A 35 -35.22 -18.95 -0.09
N GLN A 36 -36.09 -19.28 0.88
CA GLN A 36 -36.79 -20.57 0.88
C GLN A 36 -38.04 -20.51 -0.02
N GLY A 37 -37.89 -20.85 -1.31
CA GLY A 37 -39.06 -21.27 -2.11
C GLY A 37 -39.12 -20.99 -3.61
N SER A 38 -38.16 -20.29 -4.24
CA SER A 38 -38.28 -19.96 -5.68
C SER A 38 -37.41 -20.86 -6.57
N ARG A 39 -38.06 -21.62 -7.47
CA ARG A 39 -37.38 -22.23 -8.63
C ARG A 39 -36.66 -21.10 -9.40
N VAL A 40 -35.34 -21.21 -9.57
CA VAL A 40 -34.55 -20.27 -10.38
C VAL A 40 -35.13 -20.25 -11.82
N PRO A 41 -35.71 -19.12 -12.30
CA PRO A 41 -36.33 -19.07 -13.62
C PRO A 41 -35.29 -19.25 -14.73
N ALA A 42 -35.67 -19.83 -15.86
CA ALA A 42 -34.80 -19.86 -17.05
C ALA A 42 -34.52 -18.42 -17.55
N VAL A 43 -33.28 -18.12 -17.96
CA VAL A 43 -32.86 -16.77 -18.43
C VAL A 43 -33.71 -16.26 -19.61
N ASN A 44 -34.28 -17.16 -20.40
CA ASN A 44 -35.18 -16.81 -21.50
C ASN A 44 -36.49 -16.19 -21.00
N ALA A 45 -36.92 -16.52 -19.78
CA ALA A 45 -38.04 -15.90 -19.07
C ALA A 45 -37.60 -14.80 -18.05
N ALA A 46 -36.29 -14.56 -17.92
CA ALA A 46 -35.76 -13.59 -16.97
C ALA A 46 -35.92 -12.14 -17.43
N SER A 47 -35.91 -11.21 -16.48
CA SER A 47 -35.99 -9.77 -16.74
C SER A 47 -34.90 -9.30 -17.71
N GLN A 48 -35.13 -8.18 -18.40
CA GLN A 48 -34.12 -7.54 -19.24
C GLN A 48 -32.81 -7.26 -18.46
N ARG A 49 -32.92 -6.85 -17.19
CA ARG A 49 -31.79 -6.60 -16.30
C ARG A 49 -31.00 -7.87 -15.98
N ALA A 50 -31.65 -9.01 -15.70
CA ALA A 50 -30.94 -10.27 -15.48
C ALA A 50 -30.14 -10.71 -16.72
N ARG A 51 -30.69 -10.50 -17.93
CA ARG A 51 -29.98 -10.79 -19.19
C ARG A 51 -28.79 -9.86 -19.39
N GLU A 52 -28.90 -8.58 -19.02
CA GLU A 52 -27.81 -7.61 -19.04
C GLU A 52 -26.68 -7.99 -18.08
N LEU A 53 -27.01 -8.27 -16.81
CA LEU A 53 -26.06 -8.72 -15.78
C LEU A 53 -25.27 -9.96 -16.26
N TYR A 54 -25.99 -10.94 -16.81
CA TYR A 54 -25.37 -12.15 -17.36
C TYR A 54 -24.45 -11.87 -18.55
N ARG A 55 -24.82 -10.95 -19.45
CA ARG A 55 -23.94 -10.55 -20.57
C ARG A 55 -22.68 -9.86 -20.06
N ASN A 56 -22.81 -8.96 -19.09
CA ASN A 56 -21.68 -8.23 -18.51
C ASN A 56 -20.69 -9.17 -17.81
N LEU A 57 -21.19 -10.18 -17.07
CA LEU A 57 -20.34 -11.22 -16.50
C LEU A 57 -19.50 -11.93 -17.55
N LYS A 58 -20.10 -12.30 -18.69
CA LYS A 58 -19.41 -13.00 -19.78
C LYS A 58 -18.41 -12.16 -20.56
N LEU A 59 -18.47 -10.83 -20.42
CA LEU A 59 -17.44 -9.95 -20.97
C LEU A 59 -16.18 -9.99 -20.09
N LEU A 60 -16.37 -10.09 -18.77
CA LEU A 60 -15.28 -10.08 -17.80
C LEU A 60 -14.66 -11.47 -17.58
N PHE A 61 -15.45 -12.54 -17.72
CA PHE A 61 -15.06 -13.92 -17.38
C PHE A 61 -15.64 -14.96 -18.35
N THR A 62 -15.07 -16.17 -18.37
CA THR A 62 -15.56 -17.31 -19.16
C THR A 62 -16.39 -18.26 -18.29
N GLU A 63 -17.68 -18.46 -18.63
CA GLU A 63 -18.71 -19.17 -17.81
C GLU A 63 -18.43 -20.64 -17.49
N ASN A 64 -17.43 -21.29 -18.09
CA ASN A 64 -17.08 -22.69 -17.79
C ASN A 64 -15.64 -22.86 -17.31
N GLU A 65 -14.89 -21.76 -17.17
CA GLU A 65 -13.48 -21.78 -16.77
C GLU A 65 -13.28 -21.07 -15.43
N HIS A 66 -14.14 -20.11 -15.10
CA HIS A 66 -13.93 -19.21 -14.00
C HIS A 66 -14.96 -19.37 -12.88
N VAL A 67 -14.45 -19.45 -11.65
CA VAL A 67 -15.21 -19.15 -10.44
C VAL A 67 -15.08 -17.67 -10.15
N VAL A 68 -16.17 -16.97 -9.87
CA VAL A 68 -16.17 -15.54 -9.51
C VAL A 68 -16.65 -15.33 -8.09
N CYS A 69 -15.97 -14.45 -7.35
CA CYS A 69 -16.36 -14.05 -6.01
C CYS A 69 -17.16 -12.75 -6.06
N VAL A 70 -18.33 -12.72 -5.41
CA VAL A 70 -19.24 -11.58 -5.36
C VAL A 70 -19.44 -11.16 -3.92
N ARG A 71 -19.54 -9.85 -3.68
CA ARG A 71 -19.76 -9.26 -2.36
C ARG A 71 -20.84 -8.19 -2.44
N MET A 72 -21.78 -8.22 -1.51
CA MET A 72 -22.91 -7.28 -1.45
C MET A 72 -23.02 -6.72 -0.04
N LYS A 73 -23.34 -5.45 0.10
CA LYS A 73 -23.53 -4.81 1.41
C LYS A 73 -24.91 -4.16 1.51
N SER A 74 -25.65 -4.46 2.57
CA SER A 74 -26.90 -3.77 2.92
C SER A 74 -26.61 -2.40 3.55
N LYS A 75 -27.49 -1.44 3.29
CA LYS A 75 -27.50 -0.11 3.91
C LYS A 75 -28.06 -0.14 5.32
N SER A 76 -29.16 -0.85 5.55
CA SER A 76 -29.92 -0.75 6.79
C SER A 76 -29.20 -1.39 7.99
N ASP A 77 -28.66 -2.60 7.81
CA ASP A 77 -28.00 -3.35 8.88
C ASP A 77 -26.47 -3.43 8.72
N GLY A 78 -25.94 -2.95 7.59
CA GLY A 78 -24.51 -2.99 7.28
C GLY A 78 -23.97 -4.40 7.02
N ILE A 79 -24.83 -5.42 6.97
CA ILE A 79 -24.44 -6.80 6.73
C ILE A 79 -23.83 -6.92 5.35
N VAL A 80 -22.76 -7.70 5.30
CA VAL A 80 -22.05 -8.05 4.08
C VAL A 80 -22.33 -9.50 3.77
N LEU A 81 -22.86 -9.74 2.57
CA LEU A 81 -22.97 -11.05 1.96
C LEU A 81 -21.84 -11.26 0.97
N SER A 82 -21.36 -12.49 0.85
CA SER A 82 -20.32 -12.91 -0.09
C SER A 82 -20.61 -14.32 -0.60
N GLY A 83 -20.08 -14.67 -1.78
CA GLY A 83 -20.17 -16.03 -2.30
C GLY A 83 -19.37 -16.25 -3.56
N ASN A 84 -19.06 -17.51 -3.85
CA ASN A 84 -18.33 -17.94 -5.05
C ASN A 84 -19.27 -18.68 -6.01
N PHE A 85 -19.16 -18.35 -7.29
CA PHE A 85 -20.08 -18.80 -8.33
C PHE A 85 -19.34 -19.29 -9.56
N ASP A 86 -19.67 -20.49 -10.03
CA ASP A 86 -19.36 -20.99 -11.38
C ASP A 86 -20.59 -20.95 -12.30
N ASN A 87 -21.80 -20.73 -11.74
CA ASN A 87 -23.04 -20.64 -12.50
C ASN A 87 -23.45 -19.18 -12.70
N PHE A 88 -22.96 -18.57 -13.79
CA PHE A 88 -23.17 -17.13 -14.05
C PHE A 88 -24.65 -16.77 -14.26
N LYS A 89 -25.46 -17.70 -14.80
CA LYS A 89 -26.90 -17.49 -14.96
C LYS A 89 -27.59 -17.38 -13.61
N LYS A 90 -27.30 -18.29 -12.69
CA LYS A 90 -27.85 -18.27 -11.32
C LYS A 90 -27.40 -17.01 -10.59
N LEU A 91 -26.12 -16.65 -10.71
CA LEU A 91 -25.58 -15.42 -10.13
C LEU A 91 -26.33 -14.16 -10.64
N ALA A 92 -26.52 -14.03 -11.95
CA ALA A 92 -27.22 -12.88 -12.53
C ALA A 92 -28.68 -12.77 -12.05
N LEU A 93 -29.36 -13.90 -11.82
CA LEU A 93 -30.72 -13.93 -11.28
C LEU A 93 -30.75 -13.51 -9.81
N ILE A 94 -29.83 -14.04 -8.99
CA ILE A 94 -29.70 -13.67 -7.57
C ILE A 94 -29.42 -12.18 -7.43
N VAL A 95 -28.45 -11.63 -8.18
CA VAL A 95 -28.15 -10.19 -8.12
C VAL A 95 -29.33 -9.35 -8.60
N ASN A 96 -30.05 -9.79 -9.64
CA ASN A 96 -31.24 -9.08 -10.11
C ASN A 96 -32.36 -9.04 -9.05
N GLU A 97 -32.52 -10.12 -8.29
CA GLU A 97 -33.56 -10.25 -7.24
C GLU A 97 -33.19 -9.45 -5.99
N ILE A 98 -31.91 -9.45 -5.58
CA ILE A 98 -31.48 -8.86 -4.30
C ILE A 98 -31.06 -7.40 -4.42
N ASP A 99 -30.53 -6.91 -5.57
CA ASP A 99 -30.10 -5.51 -5.73
C ASP A 99 -31.29 -4.54 -5.84
N ASP A 100 -31.98 -4.39 -4.70
CA ASP A 100 -33.04 -3.45 -4.36
C ASP A 100 -32.47 -2.19 -3.66
N ASP A 101 -33.33 -1.30 -3.15
CA ASP A 101 -32.90 -0.01 -2.59
C ASP A 101 -32.16 -0.09 -1.25
N ASP A 102 -32.24 -1.24 -0.56
CA ASP A 102 -31.48 -1.53 0.66
C ASP A 102 -30.06 -1.99 0.36
N VAL A 103 -29.72 -2.34 -0.88
CA VAL A 103 -28.33 -2.67 -1.26
C VAL A 103 -27.52 -1.40 -1.49
N GLU A 104 -26.51 -1.19 -0.65
CA GLU A 104 -25.55 -0.08 -0.77
C GLU A 104 -24.69 -0.26 -2.01
N PHE A 105 -24.19 -1.49 -2.20
CA PHE A 105 -23.44 -1.88 -3.38
C PHE A 105 -23.34 -3.38 -3.58
N THR A 106 -23.10 -3.74 -4.84
CA THR A 106 -22.64 -5.08 -5.26
C THR A 106 -21.29 -4.97 -5.96
N TYR A 107 -20.35 -5.80 -5.53
CA TYR A 107 -19.01 -5.94 -6.07
C TYR A 107 -18.77 -7.36 -6.58
N ILE A 108 -17.86 -7.48 -7.53
CA ILE A 108 -17.31 -8.73 -8.03
C ILE A 108 -15.79 -8.62 -8.03
N CYS A 109 -15.09 -9.71 -7.70
CA CYS A 109 -13.64 -9.78 -7.84
C CYS A 109 -13.29 -9.60 -9.31
N THR A 110 -12.31 -8.76 -9.63
CA THR A 110 -11.87 -8.46 -10.99
C THR A 110 -11.23 -9.70 -11.64
N ASN A 111 -10.67 -10.59 -10.81
CA ASN A 111 -9.99 -11.81 -11.23
C ASN A 111 -10.72 -13.07 -10.72
N PRO A 112 -10.64 -14.19 -11.47
CA PRO A 112 -11.29 -15.44 -11.07
C PRO A 112 -10.68 -16.00 -9.78
N ALA A 113 -11.51 -16.60 -8.94
CA ALA A 113 -11.09 -17.33 -7.76
C ALA A 113 -10.55 -18.72 -8.15
N ASP A 114 -9.62 -19.23 -7.37
CA ASP A 114 -9.07 -20.58 -7.54
C ASP A 114 -10.04 -21.63 -7.01
N PRO A 115 -10.66 -22.47 -7.86
CA PRO A 115 -11.63 -23.49 -7.44
C PRO A 115 -11.03 -24.53 -6.49
N ALA A 116 -9.70 -24.68 -6.44
CA ALA A 116 -9.04 -25.57 -5.48
C ALA A 116 -8.95 -24.98 -4.07
N LYS A 117 -9.09 -23.66 -3.93
CA LYS A 117 -8.93 -22.92 -2.66
C LYS A 117 -10.23 -22.36 -2.10
N VAL A 118 -11.29 -22.33 -2.91
CA VAL A 118 -12.59 -21.78 -2.49
C VAL A 118 -13.73 -22.77 -2.69
N ALA A 119 -14.65 -22.80 -1.73
CA ALA A 119 -15.90 -23.53 -1.88
C ALA A 119 -16.83 -22.75 -2.82
N VAL A 120 -17.32 -23.42 -3.87
CA VAL A 120 -18.33 -22.89 -4.79
C VAL A 120 -19.71 -23.20 -4.25
N THR A 121 -20.38 -22.19 -3.70
CA THR A 121 -21.70 -22.36 -3.06
C THR A 121 -22.85 -21.95 -3.97
N ASN A 122 -22.57 -21.11 -4.98
CA ASN A 122 -23.59 -20.50 -5.83
C ASN A 122 -24.76 -19.86 -5.04
N CYS A 123 -24.44 -19.29 -3.88
CA CYS A 123 -25.34 -18.52 -3.02
C CYS A 123 -24.60 -17.32 -2.42
N LEU A 124 -25.36 -16.35 -1.90
CA LEU A 124 -24.81 -15.24 -1.13
C LEU A 124 -25.15 -15.45 0.34
N GLU A 125 -24.11 -15.48 1.18
CA GLU A 125 -24.24 -15.70 2.62
C GLU A 125 -23.32 -14.74 3.37
N LYS A 126 -23.53 -14.57 4.68
CA LYS A 126 -22.64 -13.72 5.48
C LYS A 126 -21.22 -14.29 5.42
N GLY A 127 -20.26 -13.48 4.99
CA GLY A 127 -18.89 -13.94 4.85
C GLY A 127 -17.90 -12.82 4.54
N GLU A 128 -16.65 -13.24 4.37
CA GLU A 128 -15.51 -12.35 4.16
C GLU A 128 -15.17 -12.16 2.68
N SER A 129 -14.21 -11.28 2.41
CA SER A 129 -13.71 -11.11 1.03
C SER A 129 -12.80 -12.26 0.64
N LEU A 130 -12.75 -12.54 -0.67
CA LEU A 130 -11.76 -13.44 -1.24
C LEU A 130 -10.35 -13.01 -0.82
N LYS A 131 -9.53 -13.94 -0.33
CA LYS A 131 -8.12 -13.68 0.00
C LYS A 131 -7.29 -13.56 -1.28
N GLY A 132 -6.21 -12.77 -1.23
CA GLY A 132 -5.35 -12.55 -2.40
C GLY A 132 -4.73 -13.83 -2.97
N ASP A 133 -4.31 -14.74 -2.09
CA ASP A 133 -3.75 -16.06 -2.42
C ASP A 133 -4.77 -17.07 -2.97
N SER A 134 -6.07 -16.74 -2.87
CA SER A 134 -7.19 -17.56 -3.34
C SER A 134 -7.69 -17.13 -4.72
N VAL A 135 -7.00 -16.21 -5.37
CA VAL A 135 -7.21 -15.85 -6.78
C VAL A 135 -6.50 -16.87 -7.67
N LEU A 136 -7.09 -17.21 -8.81
CA LEU A 136 -6.54 -18.18 -9.75
C LEU A 136 -5.38 -17.57 -10.56
N CYS A 137 -5.60 -16.39 -11.12
CA CYS A 137 -4.62 -15.66 -11.93
C CYS A 137 -5.04 -14.19 -12.06
N ARG A 138 -4.14 -13.32 -12.51
CA ARG A 138 -4.52 -11.98 -12.97
C ARG A 138 -5.07 -12.08 -14.39
N HIS A 139 -6.38 -12.22 -14.47
CA HIS A 139 -7.13 -12.27 -15.72
C HIS A 139 -7.42 -10.87 -16.27
N ASN A 140 -7.61 -9.89 -15.40
CA ASN A 140 -8.01 -8.54 -15.75
C ASN A 140 -7.18 -7.50 -14.98
N LEU A 141 -6.83 -6.41 -15.65
CA LEU A 141 -6.28 -5.19 -15.06
C LEU A 141 -7.39 -4.13 -15.00
N LEU A 142 -7.71 -3.69 -13.78
CA LEU A 142 -8.61 -2.56 -13.55
C LEU A 142 -7.81 -1.26 -13.50
N VAL A 143 -8.20 -0.29 -14.33
CA VAL A 143 -7.86 1.12 -14.14
C VAL A 143 -9.11 1.81 -13.58
N ASP A 144 -9.05 2.21 -12.32
CA ASP A 144 -10.14 2.84 -11.58
C ASP A 144 -9.96 4.37 -11.59
N ILE A 145 -10.86 5.06 -12.30
CA ILE A 145 -10.85 6.51 -12.48
C ILE A 145 -12.00 7.09 -11.66
N ASP A 146 -11.66 7.47 -10.43
CA ASP A 146 -12.60 8.08 -9.49
C ASP A 146 -12.75 9.56 -9.81
N THR A 147 -13.98 9.98 -10.10
CA THR A 147 -14.33 11.39 -10.21
C THR A 147 -14.12 12.07 -8.86
N VAL A 148 -13.40 13.20 -8.86
CA VAL A 148 -13.31 14.09 -7.70
C VAL A 148 -14.57 14.92 -7.69
N LYS A 149 -15.37 14.75 -6.65
CA LYS A 149 -16.66 15.42 -6.51
C LYS A 149 -16.49 16.69 -5.69
N ARG A 150 -17.46 17.60 -5.77
CA ARG A 150 -17.52 18.81 -4.94
C ARG A 150 -17.35 18.51 -3.46
N VAL A 151 -18.00 17.45 -2.95
CA VAL A 151 -17.87 17.02 -1.55
C VAL A 151 -16.42 16.72 -1.18
N ASP A 152 -15.64 16.11 -2.08
CA ASP A 152 -14.24 15.76 -1.83
C ASP A 152 -13.37 17.02 -1.74
N VAL A 153 -13.63 18.01 -2.61
CA VAL A 153 -12.95 19.31 -2.60
C VAL A 153 -13.26 20.10 -1.33
N GLU A 154 -14.52 20.12 -0.89
CA GLU A 154 -14.93 20.83 0.33
C GLU A 154 -14.43 20.13 1.60
N VAL A 155 -14.40 18.79 1.62
CA VAL A 155 -13.79 18.02 2.72
C VAL A 155 -12.28 18.29 2.80
N ALA A 156 -11.58 18.43 1.68
CA ALA A 156 -10.15 18.73 1.65
C ALA A 156 -9.80 20.10 2.27
N LYS A 157 -10.74 21.05 2.32
CA LYS A 157 -10.56 22.35 3.00
C LYS A 157 -10.65 22.23 4.52
N ILE A 158 -11.24 21.16 5.04
CA ILE A 158 -11.30 20.92 6.49
C ILE A 158 -9.90 20.55 6.98
N PRO A 159 -9.30 21.32 7.91
CA PRO A 159 -7.95 21.08 8.38
C PRO A 159 -7.74 19.63 8.81
N LYS A 160 -6.60 19.05 8.43
CA LYS A 160 -6.17 17.77 8.97
C LYS A 160 -5.92 17.93 10.46
N LEU A 161 -6.23 16.89 11.21
CA LEU A 161 -5.96 16.90 12.63
C LEU A 161 -4.47 16.75 12.88
N PRO A 162 -3.95 17.41 13.93
CA PRO A 162 -2.63 17.11 14.41
C PRO A 162 -2.65 15.76 15.08
N ALA A 163 -1.44 15.40 15.40
CA ALA A 163 -1.06 14.11 15.85
C ALA A 163 -1.67 13.62 17.15
N ASN A 164 -1.77 14.58 18.05
CA ASN A 164 -2.28 14.48 19.38
C ASN A 164 -3.75 14.93 19.46
N ALA A 165 -4.51 14.85 18.37
CA ALA A 165 -5.89 15.31 18.36
C ALA A 165 -6.73 14.56 19.40
N THR A 166 -7.32 15.32 20.31
CA THR A 166 -8.23 14.77 21.31
C THR A 166 -9.47 14.15 20.64
N GLN A 167 -10.14 13.22 21.33
CA GLN A 167 -11.39 12.65 20.84
C GLN A 167 -12.44 13.72 20.53
N ALA A 168 -12.46 14.82 21.29
CA ALA A 168 -13.33 15.97 21.01
C ALA A 168 -13.01 16.63 19.65
N MET A 169 -11.72 16.78 19.32
CA MET A 169 -11.27 17.31 18.02
C MET A 169 -11.61 16.35 16.88
N ILE A 170 -11.41 15.04 17.08
CA ILE A 170 -11.79 13.99 16.12
C ILE A 170 -13.28 14.05 15.85
N ASN A 171 -14.10 14.08 16.89
CA ASN A 171 -15.56 14.16 16.79
C ASN A 171 -16.00 15.46 16.12
N ALA A 172 -15.38 16.59 16.46
CA ALA A 172 -15.68 17.89 15.85
C ALA A 172 -15.35 17.90 14.34
N ARG A 173 -14.19 17.36 13.96
CA ARG A 173 -13.81 17.24 12.55
C ARG A 173 -14.73 16.29 11.81
N GLN A 174 -15.05 15.13 12.38
CA GLN A 174 -15.97 14.17 11.75
C GLN A 174 -17.37 14.80 11.59
N LYS A 175 -17.84 15.56 12.57
CA LYS A 175 -19.09 16.33 12.47
C LYS A 175 -19.05 17.36 11.36
N ALA A 176 -17.92 18.08 11.19
CA ALA A 176 -17.73 19.02 10.09
C ALA A 176 -17.76 18.31 8.73
N ILE A 177 -17.07 17.17 8.60
CA ILE A 177 -17.09 16.33 7.40
C ILE A 177 -18.50 15.87 7.08
N ASN A 178 -19.20 15.29 8.06
CA ASN A 178 -20.57 14.79 7.87
C ASN A 178 -21.52 15.91 7.41
N LYS A 179 -21.34 17.15 7.92
CA LYS A 179 -22.10 18.31 7.46
C LYS A 179 -21.84 18.62 5.98
N VAL A 180 -20.60 18.51 5.51
CA VAL A 180 -20.24 18.70 4.09
C VAL A 180 -20.87 17.61 3.22
N HIS A 181 -20.83 16.33 3.64
CA HIS A 181 -21.52 15.24 2.93
C HIS A 181 -23.04 15.46 2.86
N GLN A 182 -23.68 15.91 3.94
CA GLN A 182 -25.11 16.23 3.95
C GLN A 182 -25.45 17.40 3.03
N GLN A 183 -24.56 18.38 2.91
CA GLN A 183 -24.77 19.57 2.10
C GLN A 183 -24.60 19.31 0.60
N TYR A 184 -23.60 18.52 0.20
CA TYR A 184 -23.23 18.36 -1.21
C TYR A 184 -23.55 16.97 -1.79
N GLY A 185 -23.77 15.95 -0.96
CA GLY A 185 -23.97 14.58 -1.39
C GLY A 185 -22.70 13.88 -1.88
N ASP A 186 -22.77 12.56 -1.99
CA ASP A 186 -21.65 11.68 -2.38
C ASP A 186 -21.73 11.19 -3.82
N VAL A 187 -22.80 11.55 -4.52
CA VAL A 187 -23.06 11.15 -5.90
C VAL A 187 -22.42 12.15 -6.84
N ALA A 188 -21.65 11.67 -7.81
CA ALA A 188 -21.04 12.54 -8.81
C ALA A 188 -22.11 13.15 -9.71
N THR A 189 -22.00 14.46 -9.98
CA THR A 189 -22.86 15.14 -10.95
C THR A 189 -22.52 14.72 -12.38
N GLU A 190 -23.42 14.98 -13.32
CA GLU A 190 -23.18 14.70 -14.74
C GLU A 190 -21.97 15.46 -15.28
N ALA A 191 -21.81 16.73 -14.91
CA ALA A 191 -20.67 17.55 -15.32
C ALA A 191 -19.33 17.00 -14.82
N GLU A 192 -19.27 16.58 -13.54
CA GLU A 192 -18.06 15.97 -12.96
C GLU A 192 -17.73 14.64 -13.66
N LYS A 193 -18.75 13.82 -13.97
CA LYS A 193 -18.57 12.56 -14.73
C LYS A 193 -18.08 12.79 -16.16
N LEU A 194 -18.57 13.85 -16.82
CA LEU A 194 -18.13 14.21 -18.16
C LEU A 194 -16.67 14.66 -18.16
N ALA A 195 -16.26 15.47 -17.19
CA ALA A 195 -14.87 15.91 -17.03
C ALA A 195 -13.92 14.72 -16.79
N SER A 196 -14.32 13.74 -15.96
CA SER A 196 -13.52 12.52 -15.77
C SER A 196 -13.54 11.58 -16.98
N ALA A 197 -14.55 11.66 -17.86
CA ALA A 197 -14.62 10.91 -19.10
C ALA A 197 -13.56 11.36 -20.13
N GLU A 198 -13.25 12.66 -20.17
CA GLU A 198 -12.16 13.17 -21.02
C GLU A 198 -10.80 12.60 -20.59
N VAL A 199 -10.59 12.41 -19.28
CA VAL A 199 -9.37 11.77 -18.77
C VAL A 199 -9.33 10.29 -19.13
N ARG A 200 -10.46 9.59 -19.00
CA ARG A 200 -10.62 8.20 -19.46
C ARG A 200 -10.21 8.06 -20.92
N ASP A 201 -10.69 8.93 -21.80
CA ASP A 201 -10.39 8.84 -23.24
C ASP A 201 -8.92 9.10 -23.55
N ARG A 202 -8.28 10.02 -22.82
CA ARG A 202 -6.82 10.24 -22.92
C ARG A 202 -6.03 9.01 -22.46
N ILE A 203 -6.45 8.34 -21.39
CA ILE A 203 -5.82 7.09 -20.92
C ILE A 203 -5.95 6.00 -21.97
N ILE A 204 -7.14 5.81 -22.55
CA ILE A 204 -7.37 4.82 -23.62
C ILE A 204 -6.45 5.12 -24.82
N ALA A 205 -6.45 6.36 -25.30
CA ALA A 205 -5.64 6.77 -26.45
C ALA A 205 -4.14 6.55 -26.21
N TYR A 206 -3.64 6.91 -25.02
CA TYR A 206 -2.26 6.65 -24.65
C TYR A 206 -1.95 5.15 -24.59
N LEU A 207 -2.74 4.37 -23.86
CA LEU A 207 -2.50 2.94 -23.68
C LEU A 207 -2.55 2.19 -25.03
N HIS A 208 -3.47 2.54 -25.91
CA HIS A 208 -3.51 2.03 -27.28
C HIS A 208 -2.23 2.38 -28.06
N SER A 209 -1.73 3.61 -27.95
CA SER A 209 -0.50 4.04 -28.64
C SER A 209 0.77 3.28 -28.21
N VAL A 210 0.77 2.71 -27.00
CA VAL A 210 1.88 1.89 -26.47
C VAL A 210 1.64 0.38 -26.60
N GLY A 211 0.57 -0.02 -27.30
CA GLY A 211 0.30 -1.41 -27.68
C GLY A 211 -0.69 -2.15 -26.79
N PHE A 212 -1.40 -1.48 -25.87
CA PHE A 212 -2.49 -2.14 -25.15
C PHE A 212 -3.63 -2.49 -26.11
N ALA A 213 -4.26 -3.62 -25.87
CA ALA A 213 -5.53 -3.95 -26.49
C ALA A 213 -6.63 -2.98 -26.01
N ASP A 214 -7.70 -2.83 -26.77
CA ASP A 214 -8.83 -2.01 -26.36
C ASP A 214 -9.46 -2.52 -25.04
N PRO A 215 -9.84 -1.62 -24.11
CA PRO A 215 -10.46 -2.03 -22.85
C PRO A 215 -11.96 -2.25 -22.99
N ILE A 216 -12.52 -3.03 -22.06
CA ILE A 216 -13.94 -2.94 -21.74
C ILE A 216 -14.14 -1.64 -20.95
N VAL A 217 -14.85 -0.69 -21.55
CA VAL A 217 -15.13 0.61 -20.94
C VAL A 217 -16.42 0.51 -20.12
N SER A 218 -16.32 0.81 -18.83
CA SER A 218 -17.44 0.71 -17.90
C SER A 218 -17.52 1.94 -16.98
N THR A 219 -18.66 2.11 -16.31
CA THR A 219 -18.83 3.09 -15.24
C THR A 219 -19.10 2.40 -13.91
N SER A 220 -18.50 2.92 -12.84
CA SER A 220 -18.75 2.51 -11.46
C SER A 220 -20.05 3.10 -10.89
N GLY A 221 -20.72 3.94 -11.68
CA GLY A 221 -21.77 4.86 -11.25
C GLY A 221 -21.22 6.28 -11.09
N ASN A 222 -20.28 6.48 -10.17
CA ASN A 222 -19.70 7.80 -9.89
C ASN A 222 -18.45 8.14 -10.73
N GLY A 223 -17.75 7.13 -11.24
CA GLY A 223 -16.54 7.26 -12.05
C GLY A 223 -16.48 6.28 -13.20
N TRP A 224 -15.28 6.06 -13.74
CA TRP A 224 -15.02 5.22 -14.89
C TRP A 224 -14.10 4.06 -14.54
N HIS A 225 -14.35 2.90 -15.13
CA HIS A 225 -13.49 1.75 -15.04
C HIS A 225 -13.05 1.36 -16.46
N LEU A 226 -11.75 1.14 -16.64
CA LEU A 226 -11.23 0.46 -17.82
C LEU A 226 -10.75 -0.92 -17.40
N ILE A 227 -11.30 -1.96 -18.02
CA ILE A 227 -10.87 -3.34 -17.78
C ILE A 227 -10.09 -3.81 -19.00
N TYR A 228 -8.78 -4.00 -18.82
CA TYR A 228 -7.91 -4.61 -19.81
C TYR A 228 -7.77 -6.10 -19.52
N ARG A 229 -8.00 -6.94 -20.53
CA ARG A 229 -7.76 -8.38 -20.43
C ARG A 229 -6.25 -8.63 -20.37
N LEU A 230 -5.83 -9.54 -19.50
CA LEU A 230 -4.44 -9.98 -19.37
C LEU A 230 -4.27 -11.40 -19.90
N PRO A 231 -3.03 -11.85 -20.20
CA PRO A 231 -2.77 -13.20 -20.68
C PRO A 231 -2.78 -14.25 -19.55
N ASN A 232 -3.56 -14.02 -18.48
CA ASN A 232 -3.61 -14.82 -17.25
C ASN A 232 -2.27 -14.86 -16.50
N LEU A 233 -1.81 -13.72 -15.98
CA LEU A 233 -0.54 -13.66 -15.25
C LEU A 233 -0.61 -14.44 -13.93
N ALA A 234 0.48 -15.11 -13.58
CA ALA A 234 0.63 -15.81 -12.30
C ALA A 234 0.70 -14.83 -11.11
N LEU A 235 0.34 -15.30 -9.91
CA LEU A 235 0.38 -14.52 -8.67
C LEU A 235 1.78 -14.47 -8.06
N THR A 236 2.73 -13.94 -8.82
CA THR A 236 4.12 -13.70 -8.39
C THR A 236 4.30 -12.25 -7.95
N GLU A 237 5.25 -11.99 -7.06
CA GLU A 237 5.64 -10.63 -6.67
C GLU A 237 6.03 -9.76 -7.89
N GLU A 238 6.73 -10.33 -8.87
CA GLU A 238 7.11 -9.65 -10.11
C GLU A 238 5.89 -9.12 -10.87
N ASN A 239 4.89 -9.97 -11.13
CA ASN A 239 3.63 -9.56 -11.78
C ASN A 239 2.80 -8.57 -10.93
N GLU A 240 2.85 -8.66 -9.60
CA GLU A 240 2.22 -7.65 -8.73
C GLU A 240 2.91 -6.29 -8.89
N LEU A 241 4.23 -6.26 -8.85
CA LEU A 241 5.02 -5.05 -9.04
C LEU A 241 4.82 -4.46 -10.44
N LEU A 242 4.72 -5.32 -11.47
CA LEU A 242 4.41 -4.89 -12.83
C LEU A 242 3.08 -4.14 -12.88
N VAL A 243 2.02 -4.73 -12.32
CA VAL A 243 0.68 -4.11 -12.25
C VAL A 243 0.72 -2.82 -11.44
N GLU A 244 1.38 -2.83 -10.28
CA GLU A 244 1.55 -1.65 -9.42
C GLU A 244 2.21 -0.51 -10.20
N ARG A 245 3.29 -0.80 -10.95
CA ARG A 245 4.03 0.21 -11.73
C ARG A 245 3.22 0.76 -12.89
N VAL A 246 2.47 -0.08 -13.62
CA VAL A 246 1.55 0.38 -14.67
C VAL A 246 0.53 1.36 -14.08
N GLN A 247 -0.15 0.99 -13.00
CA GLN A 247 -1.15 1.84 -12.36
C GLN A 247 -0.54 3.10 -11.73
N LEU A 248 0.68 3.01 -11.19
CA LEU A 248 1.40 4.15 -10.63
C LEU A 248 1.74 5.19 -11.70
N TYR A 249 2.20 4.75 -12.88
CA TYR A 249 2.42 5.64 -14.01
C TYR A 249 1.11 6.34 -14.42
N LEU A 250 0.02 5.57 -14.55
CA LEU A 250 -1.28 6.12 -14.90
C LEU A 250 -1.76 7.14 -13.87
N LYS A 251 -1.57 6.85 -12.58
CA LYS A 251 -1.87 7.78 -11.49
C LYS A 251 -1.09 9.07 -11.58
N GLN A 252 0.23 8.99 -11.76
CA GLN A 252 1.11 10.17 -11.81
C GLN A 252 0.84 11.04 -13.05
N THR A 253 0.51 10.40 -14.18
CA THR A 253 0.38 11.08 -15.47
C THR A 253 -1.02 11.64 -15.71
N PHE A 254 -2.07 10.92 -15.30
CA PHE A 254 -3.44 11.24 -15.69
C PHE A 254 -4.34 11.70 -14.55
N SER A 255 -3.92 11.64 -13.28
CA SER A 255 -4.73 12.22 -12.20
C SER A 255 -4.76 13.74 -12.36
N VAL A 256 -5.96 14.32 -12.35
CA VAL A 256 -6.16 15.76 -12.52
C VAL A 256 -6.76 16.32 -11.24
N PRO A 257 -6.04 17.17 -10.48
CA PRO A 257 -6.56 17.78 -9.26
C PRO A 257 -7.91 18.46 -9.49
N GLY A 258 -8.88 18.15 -8.62
CA GLY A 258 -10.24 18.69 -8.73
C GLY A 258 -11.14 18.04 -9.79
N VAL A 259 -10.62 17.11 -10.60
CA VAL A 259 -11.40 16.43 -11.66
C VAL A 259 -11.48 14.93 -11.43
N CYS A 260 -10.35 14.24 -11.33
CA CYS A 260 -10.33 12.80 -11.10
C CYS A 260 -9.01 12.31 -10.49
N LYS A 261 -9.08 11.18 -9.79
CA LYS A 261 -7.92 10.43 -9.29
C LYS A 261 -7.91 9.04 -9.90
N ILE A 262 -6.73 8.53 -10.19
CA ILE A 262 -6.54 7.12 -10.54
C ILE A 262 -5.91 6.43 -9.34
N ASP A 263 -6.48 5.29 -8.94
CA ASP A 263 -5.99 4.52 -7.79
C ASP A 263 -4.97 3.45 -8.23
N VAL A 264 -3.99 3.20 -7.35
CA VAL A 264 -3.02 2.09 -7.51
C VAL A 264 -3.57 0.93 -6.69
N LEU A 265 -4.02 -0.10 -7.39
CA LEU A 265 -4.83 -1.20 -6.89
C LEU A 265 -4.16 -2.52 -7.28
N LYS A 266 -2.99 -2.78 -6.68
CA LYS A 266 -2.15 -3.91 -7.05
C LYS A 266 -2.70 -5.26 -6.61
N ASP A 267 -3.58 -5.31 -5.61
CA ASP A 267 -4.07 -6.57 -5.04
C ASP A 267 -4.75 -7.46 -6.10
N ALA A 268 -4.42 -8.75 -6.13
CA ALA A 268 -5.00 -9.67 -7.12
C ALA A 268 -6.51 -9.91 -6.91
N ASN A 269 -6.98 -9.84 -5.66
CA ASN A 269 -8.39 -9.99 -5.27
C ASN A 269 -9.18 -8.67 -5.40
N ARG A 270 -8.73 -7.74 -6.24
CA ARG A 270 -9.34 -6.41 -6.33
C ARG A 270 -10.79 -6.49 -6.77
N MET A 271 -11.67 -5.81 -6.05
CA MET A 271 -13.10 -5.75 -6.34
C MET A 271 -13.44 -4.61 -7.30
N THR A 272 -14.36 -4.86 -8.22
CA THR A 272 -15.01 -3.86 -9.08
C THR A 272 -16.52 -3.96 -8.96
N ARG A 273 -17.25 -2.94 -9.43
CA ARG A 273 -18.73 -2.96 -9.41
C ARG A 273 -19.25 -4.14 -10.25
N PHE A 274 -20.31 -4.78 -9.77
CA PHE A 274 -21.04 -5.72 -10.61
C PHE A 274 -21.81 -4.93 -11.68
N TYR A 275 -21.24 -4.79 -12.87
CA TYR A 275 -21.81 -3.93 -13.92
C TYR A 275 -23.25 -4.32 -14.26
N GLY A 276 -24.16 -3.37 -14.09
CA GLY A 276 -25.61 -3.56 -14.16
C GLY A 276 -26.30 -3.39 -12.79
N SER A 277 -25.52 -3.35 -11.69
CA SER A 277 -26.01 -3.04 -10.34
C SER A 277 -26.02 -1.54 -10.06
N TYR A 278 -26.79 -1.10 -9.08
CA TYR A 278 -26.76 0.31 -8.64
C TYR A 278 -25.60 0.58 -7.67
N ASN A 279 -25.07 1.81 -7.72
CA ASN A 279 -24.09 2.30 -6.76
C ASN A 279 -24.79 3.28 -5.82
N ARG A 280 -25.18 2.79 -4.64
CA ARG A 280 -25.90 3.57 -3.64
C ARG A 280 -25.04 3.94 -2.43
N LYS A 281 -23.72 4.01 -2.63
CA LYS A 281 -22.75 4.36 -1.58
C LYS A 281 -22.80 5.86 -1.29
N GLY A 282 -22.88 6.21 0.00
CA GLY A 282 -22.87 7.60 0.48
C GLY A 282 -24.24 8.29 0.41
N ILE A 283 -24.28 9.57 0.77
CA ILE A 283 -25.49 10.37 0.88
C ILE A 283 -25.99 10.81 -0.51
N GLN A 284 -27.25 10.53 -0.79
CA GLN A 284 -27.94 11.07 -1.96
C GLN A 284 -28.55 12.44 -1.63
N THR A 285 -28.35 13.40 -2.52
CA THR A 285 -29.03 14.72 -2.49
C THR A 285 -29.94 14.81 -3.73
N ASP A 286 -29.84 15.89 -4.52
CA ASP A 286 -30.67 16.09 -5.71
C ASP A 286 -30.29 15.16 -6.87
N THR A 287 -29.04 14.67 -6.90
CA THR A 287 -28.56 13.77 -7.96
C THR A 287 -28.92 12.32 -7.63
N PRO A 288 -29.65 11.61 -8.50
CA PRO A 288 -30.00 10.21 -8.27
C PRO A 288 -28.76 9.30 -8.33
N TYR A 289 -28.80 8.20 -7.58
CA TYR A 289 -27.74 7.19 -7.69
C TYR A 289 -27.62 6.66 -9.11
N TRP A 290 -26.36 6.52 -9.55
CA TRP A 290 -26.05 5.99 -10.86
C TRP A 290 -26.07 4.45 -10.87
N LYS A 291 -26.58 3.90 -11.96
CA LYS A 291 -26.39 2.49 -12.29
C LYS A 291 -24.96 2.30 -12.83
N SER A 292 -24.23 1.32 -12.29
CA SER A 292 -22.97 0.86 -12.87
C SER A 292 -23.25 0.08 -14.15
N GLY A 293 -22.33 0.06 -15.11
CA GLY A 293 -22.61 -0.60 -16.38
C GLY A 293 -21.43 -0.61 -17.34
N VAL A 294 -21.52 -1.50 -18.31
CA VAL A 294 -20.64 -1.53 -19.47
C VAL A 294 -21.14 -0.50 -20.48
N ILE A 295 -20.23 0.31 -21.01
CA ILE A 295 -20.51 1.42 -21.92
C ILE A 295 -20.12 1.03 -23.34
N THR A 296 -18.87 0.57 -23.51
CA THR A 296 -18.34 0.11 -24.80
C THR A 296 -17.52 -1.15 -24.59
N THR A 297 -17.57 -2.05 -25.57
CA THR A 297 -16.82 -3.32 -25.56
C THR A 297 -16.11 -3.53 -26.88
N PRO A 298 -14.83 -3.92 -26.84
CA PRO A 298 -14.12 -4.35 -28.04
C PRO A 298 -14.64 -5.71 -28.49
N LYS A 299 -14.53 -5.97 -29.79
CA LYS A 299 -14.97 -7.22 -30.42
C LYS A 299 -13.91 -7.65 -31.43
N PRO A 300 -13.06 -8.65 -31.14
CA PRO A 300 -13.00 -9.44 -29.90
C PRO A 300 -12.40 -8.68 -28.69
N VAL A 301 -12.55 -9.24 -27.48
CA VAL A 301 -11.83 -8.78 -26.29
C VAL A 301 -10.47 -9.49 -26.26
N GLU A 302 -9.42 -8.79 -26.69
CA GLU A 302 -8.07 -9.34 -26.78
C GLU A 302 -7.24 -9.08 -25.51
N PRO A 303 -6.33 -9.98 -25.13
CA PRO A 303 -5.41 -9.74 -24.03
C PRO A 303 -4.34 -8.69 -24.40
N THR A 304 -4.09 -7.76 -23.49
CA THR A 304 -2.92 -6.88 -23.54
C THR A 304 -1.66 -7.72 -23.32
N SER A 305 -0.67 -7.56 -24.21
CA SER A 305 0.59 -8.30 -24.13
C SER A 305 1.44 -7.90 -22.92
N LEU A 306 2.26 -8.84 -22.42
CA LEU A 306 3.22 -8.57 -21.35
C LEU A 306 4.19 -7.45 -21.71
N GLU A 307 4.66 -7.43 -22.96
CA GLU A 307 5.54 -6.39 -23.49
C GLU A 307 4.93 -4.98 -23.35
N SER A 308 3.63 -4.83 -23.64
CA SER A 308 2.95 -3.54 -23.52
C SER A 308 2.84 -3.10 -22.06
N LEU A 309 2.54 -4.03 -21.14
CA LEU A 309 2.56 -3.73 -19.71
C LEU A 309 3.94 -3.25 -19.26
N MET A 310 5.00 -3.93 -19.70
CA MET A 310 6.39 -3.58 -19.37
C MET A 310 6.74 -2.18 -19.89
N LYS A 311 6.40 -1.83 -21.14
CA LYS A 311 6.62 -0.50 -21.72
C LYS A 311 6.05 0.64 -20.86
N VAL A 312 4.86 0.42 -20.28
CA VAL A 312 4.23 1.40 -19.38
C VAL A 312 4.86 1.39 -17.99
N ALA A 313 5.15 0.21 -17.45
CA ALA A 313 5.80 0.08 -16.15
C ALA A 313 7.21 0.69 -16.13
N GLU A 314 7.95 0.65 -17.24
CA GLU A 314 9.26 1.27 -17.41
C GLU A 314 9.23 2.80 -17.37
N GLN A 315 8.06 3.42 -17.61
CA GLN A 315 7.91 4.88 -17.53
C GLN A 315 8.00 5.40 -16.10
N VAL A 316 7.70 4.57 -15.11
CA VAL A 316 8.00 4.92 -13.72
C VAL A 316 9.51 4.78 -13.54
N PRO A 317 10.25 5.82 -13.13
CA PRO A 317 11.66 5.65 -12.82
C PRO A 317 11.84 4.46 -11.88
N ALA A 318 12.93 3.70 -12.05
CA ALA A 318 13.33 2.77 -11.02
C ALA A 318 13.31 3.56 -9.70
N ARG A 319 12.64 3.03 -8.68
CA ARG A 319 12.77 3.61 -7.35
C ARG A 319 14.28 3.60 -7.14
N GLU A 320 14.92 4.78 -7.13
CA GLU A 320 16.25 4.84 -6.59
C GLU A 320 16.07 4.23 -5.22
N GLU A 321 16.60 3.03 -5.03
CA GLU A 321 17.06 2.66 -3.73
C GLU A 321 17.89 3.87 -3.36
N ARG A 322 17.36 4.69 -2.44
CA ARG A 322 18.24 5.36 -1.53
C ARG A 322 18.93 4.21 -0.83
N LYS A 323 19.97 3.67 -1.48
CA LYS A 323 21.18 3.23 -0.84
C LYS A 323 21.57 4.46 -0.06
N ARG A 324 20.97 4.61 1.13
CA ARG A 324 21.60 5.36 2.19
C ARG A 324 22.99 4.77 2.15
N LYS A 325 23.98 5.56 1.74
CA LYS A 325 25.37 5.09 1.77
C LYS A 325 25.53 4.54 3.18
N LEU A 326 25.59 3.22 3.30
CA LEU A 326 26.10 2.63 4.51
C LEU A 326 27.49 3.23 4.58
N ILE A 327 27.69 4.08 5.57
CA ILE A 327 29.05 4.42 5.96
C ILE A 327 29.57 3.08 6.45
N GLU A 328 30.37 2.39 5.65
CA GLU A 328 31.12 1.23 6.10
C GLU A 328 32.11 1.74 7.16
N ILE A 329 31.71 1.65 8.43
CA ILE A 329 32.60 1.85 9.57
C ILE A 329 33.20 0.49 9.90
N GLY A 330 34.15 0.02 9.09
CA GLY A 330 34.94 -1.19 9.37
C GLY A 330 34.15 -2.51 9.47
N ASP A 331 34.89 -3.61 9.67
CA ASP A 331 34.38 -4.98 9.74
C ASP A 331 33.59 -5.32 11.03
N ALA A 332 33.33 -4.33 11.89
CA ALA A 332 32.63 -4.54 13.14
C ALA A 332 31.13 -4.38 12.96
N ARG A 333 30.41 -5.52 12.95
CA ARG A 333 28.95 -5.53 12.92
C ARG A 333 28.40 -5.47 14.34
N VAL A 334 27.42 -4.58 14.56
CA VAL A 334 26.60 -4.63 15.78
C VAL A 334 25.72 -5.87 15.71
N GLU A 335 25.72 -6.65 16.79
CA GLU A 335 24.94 -7.88 16.95
C GLU A 335 23.86 -7.73 18.02
N ASP A 336 22.87 -8.64 18.02
CA ASP A 336 21.70 -8.60 18.90
C ASP A 336 22.08 -8.53 20.39
N TRP A 337 23.06 -9.32 20.82
CA TRP A 337 23.50 -9.32 22.22
C TRP A 337 24.11 -7.98 22.65
N MET A 338 24.72 -7.23 21.73
CA MET A 338 25.27 -5.91 22.03
C MET A 338 24.16 -4.88 22.21
N MET A 339 23.09 -5.00 21.42
CA MET A 339 21.90 -4.18 21.57
C MET A 339 21.19 -4.47 22.89
N GLU A 340 21.06 -5.75 23.27
CA GLU A 340 20.50 -6.15 24.56
C GLU A 340 21.29 -5.54 25.72
N LYS A 341 22.62 -5.61 25.69
CA LYS A 341 23.47 -4.99 26.71
C LYS A 341 23.33 -3.47 26.77
N ALA A 342 23.15 -2.80 25.63
CA ALA A 342 22.88 -1.37 25.59
C ALA A 342 21.54 -1.02 26.25
N LEU A 343 20.49 -1.78 25.94
CA LEU A 343 19.15 -1.57 26.51
C LEU A 343 19.10 -1.94 27.99
N GLU A 344 19.80 -2.98 28.43
CA GLU A 344 20.00 -3.32 29.84
C GLU A 344 20.64 -2.15 30.59
N ALA A 345 21.75 -1.61 30.09
CA ALA A 345 22.42 -0.45 30.71
C ALA A 345 21.51 0.78 30.79
N TYR A 346 20.69 1.03 29.76
CA TYR A 346 19.72 2.12 29.78
C TYR A 346 18.58 1.87 30.78
N SER A 347 18.13 0.63 30.91
CA SER A 347 17.13 0.23 31.89
C SER A 347 17.65 0.37 33.32
N GLU A 348 18.87 -0.10 33.60
CA GLU A 348 19.53 0.00 34.91
C GLU A 348 19.78 1.45 35.33
N ALA A 349 20.09 2.32 34.36
CA ALA A 349 20.24 3.76 34.58
C ALA A 349 18.90 4.50 34.70
N GLY A 350 17.76 3.79 34.64
CA GLY A 350 16.41 4.37 34.74
C GLY A 350 16.03 5.25 33.55
N LYS A 351 16.68 5.09 32.40
CA LYS A 351 16.39 5.84 31.16
C LYS A 351 15.23 5.27 30.38
N ILE A 352 14.99 3.97 30.56
CA ILE A 352 13.81 3.25 30.10
C ILE A 352 13.31 2.36 31.24
N ALA A 353 12.02 2.02 31.26
CA ALA A 353 11.42 1.17 32.28
C ALA A 353 11.75 -0.32 32.10
N GLY A 354 12.23 -0.70 30.91
CA GLY A 354 12.61 -2.06 30.53
C GLY A 354 12.29 -2.34 29.07
N PHE A 355 12.54 -3.57 28.65
CA PHE A 355 12.31 -4.05 27.29
C PHE A 355 12.02 -5.55 27.26
N ASP A 356 11.39 -6.01 26.17
CA ASP A 356 11.21 -7.41 25.81
C ASP A 356 11.75 -7.68 24.39
N CYS A 357 12.30 -8.88 24.20
CA CYS A 357 12.80 -9.31 22.89
C CYS A 357 11.63 -9.86 22.07
N ALA A 358 11.36 -9.24 20.92
CA ALA A 358 10.28 -9.60 19.99
C ALA A 358 10.75 -10.53 18.86
N GLY A 359 12.05 -10.88 18.82
CA GLY A 359 12.68 -11.71 17.79
C GLY A 359 13.13 -10.91 16.56
N ASP A 360 13.97 -11.53 15.71
CA ASP A 360 14.49 -10.96 14.47
C ASP A 360 15.14 -9.56 14.61
N GLY A 361 15.98 -9.40 15.65
CA GLY A 361 16.66 -8.13 15.94
C GLY A 361 15.68 -7.01 16.34
N LEU A 362 14.56 -7.32 16.98
CA LEU A 362 13.56 -6.35 17.43
C LEU A 362 13.37 -6.44 18.94
N TRP A 363 13.38 -5.28 19.60
CA TRP A 363 13.10 -5.14 21.03
C TRP A 363 12.00 -4.12 21.23
N ASN A 364 10.95 -4.52 21.95
CA ASN A 364 9.89 -3.63 22.39
C ASN A 364 10.32 -2.97 23.70
N LEU A 365 10.12 -1.67 23.83
CA LEU A 365 10.44 -0.91 25.05
C LEU A 365 9.16 -0.65 25.85
N TYR A 366 9.23 -0.77 27.17
CA TYR A 366 8.10 -0.48 28.05
C TYR A 366 7.84 1.03 28.23
N SER A 367 8.84 1.87 27.96
CA SER A 367 8.70 3.33 28.04
C SER A 367 9.62 4.04 27.04
N CYS A 368 9.26 5.28 26.72
CA CYS A 368 10.06 6.15 25.88
C CYS A 368 10.86 7.15 26.74
N PRO A 369 12.10 7.51 26.38
CA PRO A 369 12.86 8.53 27.11
C PRO A 369 12.19 9.92 27.12
N TRP A 370 11.22 10.14 26.24
CA TRP A 370 10.46 11.38 26.14
C TRP A 370 9.00 11.20 26.58
N GLU A 371 8.76 10.37 27.61
CA GLU A 371 7.41 10.05 28.07
C GLU A 371 6.56 11.27 28.42
N GLU A 372 7.19 12.33 28.91
CA GLU A 372 6.53 13.61 29.23
C GLU A 372 5.99 14.35 27.99
N GLU A 373 6.50 14.05 26.80
CA GLU A 373 6.04 14.62 25.52
C GLU A 373 4.92 13.77 24.87
N HIS A 374 4.58 12.63 25.47
CA HIS A 374 3.51 11.76 24.98
C HIS A 374 2.18 12.09 25.65
N SER A 375 1.15 12.34 24.83
CA SER A 375 -0.22 12.57 25.31
C SER A 375 -1.01 11.28 25.56
N SER A 376 -0.38 10.12 25.33
CA SER A 376 -0.99 8.79 25.44
C SER A 376 0.01 7.78 25.98
N GLN A 377 -0.45 6.89 26.86
CA GLN A 377 0.34 5.74 27.31
C GLN A 377 0.65 4.80 26.13
N PRO A 378 1.82 4.15 26.12
CA PRO A 378 2.16 3.21 25.06
C PRO A 378 1.31 1.94 25.20
N GLY A 379 0.86 1.39 24.06
CA GLY A 379 0.34 0.02 24.01
C GLY A 379 1.48 -0.98 23.87
N GLU A 380 1.15 -2.28 23.87
CA GLU A 380 2.10 -3.33 23.48
C GLU A 380 2.67 -3.04 22.07
N ASP A 381 3.97 -3.30 21.87
CA ASP A 381 4.71 -3.08 20.62
C ASP A 381 4.76 -1.63 20.08
N THR A 382 4.39 -0.65 20.90
CA THR A 382 4.30 0.76 20.45
C THR A 382 5.68 1.41 20.27
N ILE A 383 6.65 1.01 21.08
CA ILE A 383 7.99 1.59 21.13
C ILE A 383 8.99 0.47 20.83
N GLN A 384 9.81 0.64 19.81
CA GLN A 384 10.64 -0.42 19.25
C GLN A 384 12.04 0.08 18.93
N VAL A 385 13.03 -0.73 19.28
CA VAL A 385 14.40 -0.65 18.77
C VAL A 385 14.61 -1.84 17.86
N SER A 386 15.23 -1.61 16.71
CA SER A 386 15.49 -2.67 15.72
C SER A 386 16.94 -2.68 15.27
N LEU A 387 17.51 -3.85 15.03
CA LEU A 387 18.77 -4.06 14.37
C LEU A 387 18.51 -4.93 13.14
N ARG A 388 18.67 -4.36 11.94
CA ARG A 388 18.51 -5.10 10.68
C ARG A 388 19.66 -4.74 9.75
N ASP A 389 20.35 -5.75 9.23
CA ASP A 389 21.48 -5.59 8.31
C ASP A 389 22.57 -4.63 8.83
N GLY A 390 22.85 -4.67 10.15
CA GLY A 390 23.82 -3.79 10.81
C GLY A 390 23.35 -2.36 11.05
N VAL A 391 22.09 -2.04 10.73
CA VAL A 391 21.49 -0.73 10.94
C VAL A 391 20.60 -0.75 12.17
N ILE A 392 20.92 0.12 13.14
CA ILE A 392 20.10 0.32 14.33
C ILE A 392 19.00 1.36 14.03
N GLY A 393 17.77 1.01 14.35
CA GLY A 393 16.57 1.82 14.24
C GLY A 393 15.93 2.03 15.60
N PHE A 394 15.25 3.15 15.74
CA PHE A 394 14.29 3.40 16.82
C PHE A 394 12.99 3.87 16.18
N ASN A 395 11.89 3.40 16.74
CA ASN A 395 10.55 3.73 16.29
C ASN A 395 9.62 3.81 17.49
N ASP A 396 8.96 4.94 17.67
CA ASP A 396 7.78 5.02 18.53
C ASP A 396 6.59 5.38 17.63
N LEU A 397 5.55 4.55 17.69
CA LEU A 397 4.35 4.68 16.88
C LEU A 397 3.44 5.82 17.35
N ARG A 398 3.73 6.43 18.51
CA ARG A 398 3.02 7.60 19.02
C ARG A 398 3.44 8.85 18.29
N GLU A 399 2.43 9.65 18.01
CA GLU A 399 2.54 10.66 16.98
C GLU A 399 3.44 11.85 17.37
N SER A 400 3.64 12.12 18.67
CA SER A 400 4.62 13.10 19.14
C SER A 400 6.09 12.68 18.94
N CYS A 401 6.38 11.37 18.77
CA CYS A 401 7.70 10.89 18.37
C CYS A 401 7.89 10.84 16.84
N GLN A 402 6.80 10.90 16.07
CA GLN A 402 6.83 10.85 14.60
C GLN A 402 6.92 12.23 13.93
N CYS A 403 6.57 13.31 14.64
CA CYS A 403 6.59 14.68 14.13
C CYS A 403 7.32 15.63 15.08
N VAL A 404 8.65 15.50 15.20
CA VAL A 404 9.50 16.49 15.88
C VAL A 404 9.90 17.57 14.88
N ILE A 405 9.83 18.84 15.25
CA ILE A 405 10.27 19.95 14.41
C ILE A 405 11.75 20.20 14.65
N GLY A 406 12.57 20.12 13.61
CA GLY A 406 14.00 20.44 13.69
C GLY A 406 14.26 21.93 13.75
N ASP A 407 15.51 22.29 14.05
CA ASP A 407 15.98 23.68 14.07
C ASP A 407 15.80 24.37 12.71
N ASP A 408 15.67 23.58 11.63
CA ASP A 408 15.37 24.02 10.26
C ASP A 408 13.86 24.19 9.97
N GLY A 409 13.00 24.00 10.97
CA GLY A 409 11.55 24.10 10.88
C GLY A 409 10.87 22.93 10.16
N ARG A 410 11.59 21.85 9.81
CA ARG A 410 11.02 20.70 9.12
C ARG A 410 10.62 19.58 10.09
N PRO A 411 9.50 18.88 9.83
CA PRO A 411 9.14 17.71 10.62
C PRO A 411 10.07 16.53 10.28
N TYR A 412 10.62 15.90 11.30
CA TYR A 412 11.38 14.66 11.20
C TYR A 412 10.96 13.68 12.30
N LYS A 413 11.23 12.40 12.06
CA LYS A 413 10.97 11.30 13.00
C LYS A 413 12.20 11.07 13.87
N ARG A 414 12.01 10.89 15.18
CA ARG A 414 13.11 10.50 16.08
C ARG A 414 13.76 9.21 15.61
N THR A 415 15.08 9.22 15.61
CA THR A 415 15.93 8.11 15.13
C THR A 415 16.65 7.46 16.30
N TRP A 416 17.34 6.35 16.04
CA TRP A 416 18.21 5.72 17.04
C TRP A 416 19.18 6.71 17.68
N ARG A 417 19.73 7.64 16.88
CA ARG A 417 20.64 8.69 17.41
C ARG A 417 19.96 9.53 18.48
N HIS A 418 18.75 10.01 18.23
CA HIS A 418 17.99 10.80 19.20
C HIS A 418 17.72 9.98 20.46
N PHE A 419 17.32 8.71 20.29
CA PHE A 419 16.99 7.83 21.42
C PHE A 419 18.22 7.60 22.30
N ARG A 420 19.34 7.25 21.66
CA ARG A 420 20.62 7.05 22.33
C ARG A 420 21.09 8.33 23.01
N ASP A 421 21.01 9.48 22.35
CA ASP A 421 21.46 10.75 22.92
C ASP A 421 20.56 11.20 24.10
N ALA A 422 19.29 10.77 24.16
CA ALA A 422 18.41 10.97 25.31
C ALA A 422 18.73 10.02 26.49
N CYS A 423 19.04 8.76 26.19
CA CYS A 423 19.41 7.77 27.21
C CYS A 423 20.84 8.00 27.75
N ASP A 424 21.78 8.25 26.86
CA ASP A 424 23.23 8.26 27.12
C ASP A 424 23.92 9.38 26.31
N PRO A 425 23.66 10.66 26.63
CA PRO A 425 24.21 11.81 25.90
C PRO A 425 25.74 11.82 25.87
N ASP A 426 26.36 11.36 26.96
CA ASP A 426 27.82 11.33 27.13
C ASP A 426 28.47 10.02 26.64
N ARG A 427 27.68 9.02 26.24
CA ARG A 427 28.13 7.68 25.81
C ARG A 427 28.92 6.91 26.88
N LYS A 428 28.49 7.02 28.14
CA LYS A 428 29.12 6.40 29.31
C LYS A 428 28.40 5.16 29.81
N LEU A 429 27.11 5.00 29.48
CA LEU A 429 26.31 3.87 29.95
C LEU A 429 26.64 2.58 29.19
N TYR A 430 26.77 2.67 27.87
CA TYR A 430 27.18 1.52 27.06
C TYR A 430 27.95 1.94 25.82
N ARG A 431 29.04 1.23 25.55
CA ARG A 431 29.85 1.38 24.33
C ARG A 431 29.93 0.02 23.65
N PHE A 432 29.51 -0.03 22.38
CA PHE A 432 29.61 -1.24 21.58
C PHE A 432 31.05 -1.75 21.58
N PRO A 433 31.30 -3.02 21.98
CA PRO A 433 32.60 -3.65 21.91
C PRO A 433 32.86 -4.03 20.45
N ILE A 434 33.16 -3.03 19.65
CA ILE A 434 33.76 -3.21 18.33
C ILE A 434 35.18 -3.70 18.64
N GLU A 435 35.54 -4.91 18.18
CA GLU A 435 36.91 -5.44 18.35
C GLU A 435 37.90 -4.34 18.00
N GLU A 436 38.79 -4.00 18.94
CA GLU A 436 39.99 -3.20 18.68
C GLU A 436 40.98 -4.01 17.82
N ASN A 437 40.51 -4.61 16.72
CA ASN A 437 41.40 -5.11 15.69
C ASN A 437 41.65 -3.94 14.73
N GLU A 438 42.73 -3.23 15.07
CA GLU A 438 43.31 -2.11 14.33
C GLU A 438 42.34 -0.93 14.15
N CYS A 439 42.30 -0.08 15.18
CA CYS A 439 42.58 1.32 14.87
C CYS A 439 43.86 1.33 14.01
N ILE A 440 43.74 1.38 12.68
CA ILE A 440 44.78 2.06 11.91
C ILE A 440 44.77 3.45 12.49
N GLY A 441 45.78 3.71 13.31
CA GLY A 441 45.80 4.79 14.26
C GLY A 441 45.35 6.08 13.62
N THR A 442 44.13 6.50 13.92
CA THR A 442 43.93 7.89 14.27
C THR A 442 44.47 8.07 15.68
N ASN A 443 45.79 7.99 15.82
CA ASN A 443 46.48 8.96 16.68
C ASN A 443 46.30 10.31 15.98
N VAL A 444 45.07 10.80 15.99
CA VAL A 444 44.84 12.23 15.95
C VAL A 444 44.57 12.52 17.41
N ASP A 445 45.65 12.74 18.16
CA ASP A 445 45.54 13.59 19.34
C ASP A 445 44.76 14.81 18.86
N PHE A 446 43.57 15.03 19.40
CA PHE A 446 42.91 16.32 19.22
C PHE A 446 43.79 17.32 19.97
N VAL A 447 44.76 17.87 19.26
CA VAL A 447 45.44 19.07 19.68
C VAL A 447 44.45 20.19 19.38
N GLU A 448 43.83 20.76 20.42
CA GLU A 448 43.30 22.11 20.31
C GLU A 448 44.49 23.01 19.97
N ILE A 449 44.62 23.36 18.69
CA ILE A 449 45.64 24.29 18.23
C ILE A 449 44.97 25.67 18.23
N ASP A 450 45.14 26.39 19.32
CA ASP A 450 44.76 27.80 19.44
C ASP A 450 45.88 28.64 18.80
N MET A 451 45.97 28.65 17.46
CA MET A 451 46.95 29.48 16.76
C MET A 451 46.38 30.88 16.55
N ASN A 452 46.99 31.85 17.22
CA ASN A 452 46.74 33.26 16.94
C ASN A 452 47.45 33.63 15.62
N ILE A 453 46.81 34.40 14.74
CA ILE A 453 47.40 34.80 13.43
C ILE A 453 48.75 35.52 13.58
N GLU A 454 48.99 36.11 14.75
CA GLU A 454 50.26 36.77 15.11
C GLU A 454 51.42 35.79 15.38
N GLU A 455 51.15 34.49 15.53
CA GLU A 455 52.14 33.45 15.84
C GLU A 455 52.64 32.68 14.60
N ILE A 456 52.21 33.06 13.39
CA ILE A 456 52.68 32.43 12.13
C ILE A 456 54.18 32.71 11.93
N PRO A 457 55.04 31.68 11.83
CA PRO A 457 56.48 31.85 11.63
C PRO A 457 56.83 32.68 10.40
N ASP A 458 57.90 33.47 10.45
CA ASP A 458 58.32 34.39 9.37
C ASP A 458 58.63 33.68 8.04
N GLU A 459 58.90 32.37 8.06
CA GLU A 459 59.05 31.52 6.88
C GLU A 459 57.75 31.36 6.05
N TYR A 460 56.60 31.74 6.61
CA TYR A 460 55.29 31.81 5.93
C TYR A 460 54.78 33.25 5.77
N ALA A 461 55.69 34.23 5.65
CA ALA A 461 55.34 35.64 5.48
C ALA A 461 54.54 35.96 4.20
N ASP A 462 54.43 35.00 3.26
CA ASP A 462 53.56 35.10 2.07
C ASP A 462 52.06 34.94 2.39
N ILE A 463 51.71 34.48 3.59
CA ILE A 463 50.32 34.30 4.02
C ILE A 463 49.76 35.63 4.59
N PRO A 464 48.63 36.14 4.06
CA PRO A 464 48.02 37.38 4.56
C PRO A 464 47.58 37.27 6.03
N ARG A 465 47.98 38.23 6.87
CA ARG A 465 47.64 38.28 8.31
C ARG A 465 46.38 39.11 8.62
N ASP A 466 45.72 39.65 7.61
CA ASP A 466 44.54 40.52 7.73
C ASP A 466 43.20 39.78 7.62
N ARG A 467 43.24 38.44 7.47
CA ARG A 467 42.05 37.58 7.39
C ARG A 467 42.31 36.20 8.00
N PRO A 468 41.24 35.45 8.34
CA PRO A 468 41.36 34.04 8.70
C PRO A 468 42.09 33.22 7.62
N LEU A 469 42.89 32.25 8.06
CA LEU A 469 43.59 31.31 7.18
C LEU A 469 42.58 30.45 6.41
N THR A 470 42.84 30.21 5.13
CA THR A 470 42.14 29.16 4.39
C THR A 470 42.60 27.78 4.87
N GLY A 471 41.78 26.75 4.64
CA GLY A 471 42.17 25.38 5.00
C GLY A 471 43.49 24.91 4.37
N GLU A 472 43.84 25.42 3.19
CA GLU A 472 45.09 25.13 2.48
C GLU A 472 46.30 25.83 3.12
N GLU A 473 46.15 27.10 3.52
CA GLU A 473 47.17 27.86 4.26
C GLU A 473 47.41 27.25 5.64
N MET A 474 46.35 26.78 6.31
CA MET A 474 46.44 26.14 7.63
C MET A 474 47.18 24.81 7.56
N CYS A 475 46.92 23.98 6.55
CA CYS A 475 47.68 22.75 6.28
C CYS A 475 49.16 23.03 5.96
N ARG A 476 49.45 24.16 5.30
CA ARG A 476 50.82 24.57 4.96
C ARG A 476 51.60 25.01 6.20
N VAL A 477 50.98 25.74 7.13
CA VAL A 477 51.60 26.18 8.40
C VAL A 477 51.75 25.01 9.39
N LEU A 478 50.75 24.13 9.49
CA LEU A 478 50.72 23.04 10.48
C LEU A 478 51.40 21.74 10.01
N GLY A 479 51.80 21.66 8.74
CA GLY A 479 52.46 20.47 8.19
C GLY A 479 51.60 19.20 8.11
N ALA A 480 50.28 19.29 8.34
CA ALA A 480 49.37 18.14 8.38
C ALA A 480 48.71 17.88 7.01
N ARG A 481 48.87 16.65 6.48
CA ARG A 481 48.18 16.17 5.28
C ARG A 481 47.27 14.99 5.63
N LEU A 482 46.01 15.05 5.22
CA LEU A 482 45.13 13.87 5.21
C LEU A 482 45.44 13.03 3.97
N VAL A 483 45.84 11.78 4.17
CA VAL A 483 46.17 10.85 3.09
C VAL A 483 45.35 9.56 3.28
N ASP A 484 44.68 9.07 2.24
CA ASP A 484 44.00 7.77 2.31
C ASP A 484 44.96 6.58 2.15
N ARG A 485 44.43 5.36 2.28
CA ARG A 485 45.19 4.11 2.11
C ARG A 485 45.80 3.95 0.70
N ASP A 486 45.34 4.71 -0.29
CA ASP A 486 45.84 4.71 -1.67
C ASP A 486 46.86 5.86 -1.93
N GLY A 487 47.25 6.61 -0.89
CA GLY A 487 48.22 7.70 -1.00
C GLY A 487 47.63 9.01 -1.54
N ARG A 488 46.30 9.14 -1.63
CA ARG A 488 45.66 10.35 -2.14
C ARG A 488 45.55 11.39 -1.03
N VAL A 489 46.03 12.60 -1.33
CA VAL A 489 46.03 13.72 -0.39
C VAL A 489 44.70 14.47 -0.51
N TYR A 490 44.01 14.64 0.62
CA TYR A 490 42.76 15.37 0.71
C TYR A 490 42.98 16.72 1.39
N THR A 491 42.42 17.77 0.82
CA THR A 491 42.22 19.06 1.52
C THR A 491 41.07 18.90 2.52
N PRO A 492 41.26 19.19 3.81
CA PRO A 492 40.19 19.10 4.80
C PRO A 492 39.11 20.18 4.54
N PHE A 493 38.01 19.79 3.91
CA PHE A 493 36.76 20.55 3.94
C PHE A 493 35.93 20.09 5.14
N LEU A 494 36.26 20.60 6.33
CA LEU A 494 35.38 20.92 7.47
C LEU A 494 36.27 21.02 8.73
N PHE A 495 36.73 22.22 9.04
CA PHE A 495 36.95 22.60 10.43
C PHE A 495 35.72 23.39 10.85
N VAL A 496 34.91 22.83 11.76
CA VAL A 496 33.88 23.61 12.45
C VAL A 496 34.62 24.45 13.49
N LEU A 497 34.92 25.70 13.15
CA LEU A 497 35.34 26.71 14.13
C LEU A 497 34.14 27.00 15.04
N SER A 498 34.19 26.49 16.28
CA SER A 498 33.42 27.08 17.37
C SER A 498 34.13 28.36 17.80
N LEU A 499 33.95 29.46 17.07
CA LEU A 499 34.18 30.79 17.63
C LEU A 499 32.94 31.13 18.47
N ASN A 500 33.10 31.11 19.79
CA ASN A 500 32.08 31.58 20.71
C ASN A 500 32.72 32.55 21.70
N ARG A 501 32.01 33.68 21.92
CA ARG A 501 32.27 34.85 22.77
C ARG A 501 32.89 36.02 22.00
N ASP A 502 32.17 37.11 21.71
CA ASP A 502 31.02 37.71 22.43
C ASP A 502 29.63 37.54 21.78
#